data_AF-A0A9J6GSP8-F1
#
_entry.id   AF-A0A9J6GSP8-F1
#
_cell.length_a   1.000
_cell.length_b   1.000
_cell.length_c   1.000
_cell.angle_alpha   90.00
_cell.angle_beta   90.00
_cell.angle_gamma   90.00
#
_symmetry.space_group_name_H-M   'P 1'
#
loop_
_entity.id
_entity.type
_entity.pdbx_description
1 polymer ?
#
loop_
_entity_poly.entity_id
_entity_poly.type
_entity_poly.pdbx_seq_one_letter_code
_entity_poly.pdbx_strand_id
1 'polypeptide(L)'
;MFMFARVTIRNETQEKCFKPVQTGVLISTTSALLLQHELLTVYNFKFVLLCRLTHDALEKLFSCVRARSPVPRALQFKLTLRLIMLSQFFRPSRKGSYQIDDSYDLLEFLEVKKAASEKSLEAGEKVLFEDSFLDDETTPLDDVEMESMYLSGYITRSVSKRYTLCNAGKAYLKDEPIEEHKELLQCKSYRAQSQPNPLVRPSAHVVSLLKHADSVFRNCEHDILSVSLPALTKATLDSYHVPNDFPQCHDLKKHLTSAFLMLRLRIALRKLSAMAKAAKSKCGSKSVGLRAAVAEVH
;
A
#
# COMPACT_ATOMS: atom_id res chain seq x y z
N MET A 1 20.14 -29.74 44.66
CA MET A 1 20.22 -28.43 43.98
C MET A 1 21.68 -28.05 43.73
N PHE A 2 22.39 -28.77 42.84
CA PHE A 2 23.85 -28.60 42.63
C PHE A 2 24.25 -28.22 41.19
N MET A 3 23.29 -28.05 40.28
CA MET A 3 23.54 -27.92 38.84
C MET A 3 24.36 -26.66 38.45
N PHE A 4 24.35 -25.62 39.29
CA PHE A 4 25.01 -24.32 39.00
C PHE A 4 26.04 -23.87 40.02
N ALA A 5 26.40 -24.72 40.99
CA ALA A 5 27.28 -24.34 42.11
C ALA A 5 28.70 -23.88 41.69
N ARG A 6 29.14 -24.24 40.48
CA ARG A 6 30.47 -23.92 39.92
C ARG A 6 30.50 -22.68 39.03
N VAL A 7 29.34 -22.07 38.75
CA VAL A 7 29.24 -20.91 37.86
C VAL A 7 28.56 -19.80 38.64
N THR A 8 29.34 -18.93 39.27
CA THR A 8 28.82 -17.76 40.00
C THR A 8 29.59 -16.54 39.55
N ILE A 9 28.90 -15.43 39.29
CA ILE A 9 29.59 -14.14 39.13
C ILE A 9 29.82 -13.59 40.54
N ARG A 10 31.06 -13.15 40.80
CA ARG A 10 31.38 -12.31 41.96
C ARG A 10 32.53 -11.37 41.59
N ASN A 11 32.40 -10.11 41.99
CA ASN A 11 33.58 -9.29 42.30
C ASN A 11 34.01 -9.60 43.73
N GLU A 12 35.26 -9.26 44.10
CA GLU A 12 35.82 -9.54 45.43
C GLU A 12 35.00 -8.94 46.58
N THR A 13 34.19 -7.91 46.30
CA THR A 13 33.32 -7.20 47.23
C THR A 13 31.83 -7.55 47.11
N GLN A 14 31.44 -8.48 46.24
CA GLN A 14 30.03 -8.82 45.98
C GLN A 14 29.68 -10.25 46.41
N GLU A 15 28.44 -10.42 46.88
CA GLU A 15 27.86 -11.73 47.15
C GLU A 15 27.75 -12.57 45.87
N LYS A 16 27.80 -13.89 46.04
CA LYS A 16 27.68 -14.83 44.92
C LYS A 16 26.31 -14.67 44.25
N CYS A 17 26.29 -14.19 43.01
CA CYS A 17 25.05 -14.04 42.26
C CYS A 17 25.00 -14.98 41.05
N PHE A 18 23.79 -15.37 40.67
CA PHE A 18 23.56 -16.14 39.45
C PHE A 18 23.59 -15.22 38.23
N LYS A 19 24.17 -15.72 37.14
CA LYS A 19 24.03 -15.10 35.82
C LYS A 19 22.55 -15.13 35.40
N PRO A 20 22.06 -14.13 34.64
CA PRO A 20 20.70 -14.13 34.12
C PRO A 20 20.33 -15.43 33.39
N VAL A 21 21.27 -16.05 32.68
CA VAL A 21 21.06 -17.35 32.00
C VAL A 21 20.77 -18.47 33.00
N GLN A 22 21.45 -18.51 34.13
CA GLN A 22 21.27 -19.56 35.15
C GLN A 22 19.93 -19.41 35.85
N THR A 23 19.60 -18.17 36.22
CA THR A 23 18.27 -17.82 36.73
C THR A 23 17.19 -18.17 35.72
N GLY A 24 17.41 -17.86 34.43
CA GLY A 24 16.50 -18.20 33.34
C GLY A 24 16.27 -19.70 33.19
N VAL A 25 17.33 -20.53 33.26
CA VAL A 25 17.19 -22.00 33.22
C VAL A 25 16.40 -22.49 34.43
N LEU A 26 16.72 -21.99 35.63
CA LEU A 26 16.01 -22.41 36.85
C LEU A 26 14.52 -22.03 36.80
N ILE A 27 14.20 -20.79 36.42
CA ILE A 27 12.82 -20.32 36.28
C ILE A 27 12.07 -21.09 35.19
N SER A 28 12.66 -21.25 34.00
CA SER A 28 11.98 -21.92 32.88
C SER A 28 11.71 -23.40 33.16
N THR A 29 12.66 -24.13 33.73
CA THR A 29 12.49 -25.53 34.12
C THR A 29 11.48 -25.69 35.25
N THR A 30 11.56 -24.85 36.29
CA THR A 30 10.59 -24.88 37.39
C THR A 30 9.18 -24.56 36.89
N SER A 31 9.04 -23.53 36.06
CA SER A 31 7.74 -23.14 35.48
C SER A 31 7.18 -24.23 34.59
N ALA A 32 8.00 -24.87 33.76
CA ALA A 32 7.57 -25.97 32.89
C ALA A 32 7.05 -27.17 33.69
N LEU A 33 7.70 -27.54 34.80
CA LEU A 33 7.25 -28.63 35.68
C LEU A 33 5.92 -28.30 36.37
N LEU A 34 5.77 -27.09 36.89
CA LEU A 34 4.53 -26.64 37.53
C LEU A 34 3.36 -26.63 36.53
N LEU A 35 3.59 -26.06 35.34
CA LEU A 35 2.58 -25.95 34.29
C LEU A 35 2.21 -27.34 33.73
N GLN A 36 3.17 -28.25 33.60
CA GLN A 36 2.92 -29.64 33.25
C GLN A 36 2.04 -30.33 34.31
N HIS A 37 2.36 -30.17 35.60
CA HIS A 37 1.58 -30.77 36.68
C HIS A 37 0.14 -30.24 36.68
N GLU A 38 -0.05 -28.92 36.52
CA GLU A 38 -1.37 -28.31 36.47
C GLU A 38 -2.19 -28.83 35.28
N LEU A 39 -1.63 -28.84 34.07
CA LEU A 39 -2.34 -29.28 32.87
C LEU A 39 -2.67 -30.78 32.87
N LEU A 40 -1.77 -31.63 33.37
CA LEU A 40 -2.00 -33.08 33.39
C LEU A 40 -2.91 -33.50 34.53
N THR A 41 -2.71 -32.96 35.74
CA THR A 41 -3.43 -33.40 36.95
C THR A 41 -4.75 -32.67 37.15
N VAL A 42 -4.78 -31.35 36.94
CA VAL A 42 -5.97 -30.52 37.21
C VAL A 42 -6.90 -30.51 36.00
N TYR A 43 -6.36 -30.21 34.82
CA TYR A 43 -7.14 -30.10 33.58
C TYR A 43 -7.28 -31.44 32.82
N ASN A 44 -6.67 -32.53 33.32
CA ASN A 44 -6.77 -33.87 32.75
C ASN A 44 -6.36 -33.98 31.26
N PHE A 45 -5.39 -33.19 30.81
CA PHE A 45 -4.83 -33.34 29.46
C PHE A 45 -3.98 -34.62 29.36
N LYS A 46 -4.00 -35.28 28.19
CA LYS A 46 -3.23 -36.53 27.96
C LYS A 46 -1.72 -36.32 27.87
N PHE A 47 -1.29 -35.19 27.32
CA PHE A 47 0.10 -34.82 27.17
C PHE A 47 0.23 -33.31 27.01
N VAL A 48 1.41 -32.76 27.29
CA VAL A 48 1.72 -31.33 27.14
C VAL A 48 2.92 -31.17 26.21
N LEU A 49 2.81 -30.29 25.21
CA LEU A 49 3.88 -30.00 24.27
C LEU A 49 4.62 -28.71 24.68
N LEU A 50 5.65 -28.87 25.52
CA LEU A 50 6.45 -27.74 26.02
C LEU A 50 7.17 -26.96 24.90
N CYS A 51 7.37 -27.55 23.72
CA CYS A 51 7.95 -26.85 22.57
C CYS A 51 7.15 -25.61 22.15
N ARG A 52 5.85 -25.55 22.44
CA ARG A 52 4.98 -24.40 22.14
C ARG A 52 5.13 -23.23 23.12
N LEU A 53 5.84 -23.43 24.23
CA LEU A 53 6.12 -22.37 25.22
C LEU A 53 7.36 -21.53 24.86
N THR A 54 8.00 -21.83 23.72
CA THR A 54 9.18 -21.10 23.25
C THR A 54 8.79 -19.95 22.33
N HIS A 55 9.69 -18.96 22.19
CA HIS A 55 9.50 -17.84 21.27
C HIS A 55 9.85 -18.17 19.81
N ASP A 56 10.15 -19.43 19.47
CA ASP A 56 10.53 -19.86 18.12
C ASP A 56 9.46 -19.53 17.06
N ALA A 57 8.18 -19.64 17.42
CA ALA A 57 7.09 -19.25 16.54
C ALA A 57 7.12 -17.74 16.19
N LEU A 58 7.47 -16.90 17.16
CA LEU A 58 7.59 -15.45 16.97
C LEU A 58 8.82 -15.11 16.11
N GLU A 59 9.94 -15.80 16.34
CA GLU A 59 11.15 -15.63 15.54
C GLU A 59 10.95 -16.06 14.07
N LYS A 60 10.18 -17.12 13.84
CA LYS A 60 9.74 -17.54 12.51
C LYS A 60 8.85 -16.50 11.84
N LEU A 61 7.92 -15.87 12.57
CA LEU A 61 7.13 -14.75 12.06
C LEU A 61 8.02 -13.59 11.64
N PHE A 62 8.99 -13.19 12.46
CA PHE A 62 9.94 -12.14 12.11
C PHE A 62 10.81 -12.52 10.91
N SER A 63 11.16 -13.79 10.75
CA SER A 63 11.86 -14.28 9.56
C SER A 63 11.01 -14.13 8.30
N CYS A 64 9.71 -14.43 8.35
CA CYS A 64 8.80 -14.18 7.23
C CYS A 64 8.70 -12.69 6.85
N VAL A 65 8.68 -11.79 7.85
CA VAL A 65 8.70 -10.34 7.57
C VAL A 65 10.03 -9.91 6.95
N ARG A 66 11.15 -10.39 7.50
CA ARG A 66 12.50 -10.07 7.00
C ARG A 66 12.80 -10.67 5.63
N ALA A 67 12.15 -11.78 5.25
CA ALA A 67 12.26 -12.34 3.91
C ALA A 67 11.76 -11.38 2.82
N ARG A 68 10.79 -10.51 3.14
CA ARG A 68 10.29 -9.48 2.22
C ARG A 68 11.17 -8.23 2.21
N SER A 69 11.71 -7.86 3.36
CA SER A 69 12.62 -6.72 3.52
C SER A 69 13.58 -7.02 4.66
N PRO A 70 14.89 -7.21 4.41
CA PRO A 70 15.85 -7.63 5.43
C PRO A 70 15.89 -6.72 6.67
N VAL A 71 15.72 -5.41 6.46
CA VAL A 71 15.60 -4.40 7.52
C VAL A 71 14.35 -3.56 7.25
N PRO A 72 13.17 -3.96 7.75
CA PRO A 72 11.93 -3.25 7.49
C PRO A 72 11.85 -1.96 8.32
N ARG A 73 11.42 -0.85 7.70
CA ARG A 73 10.94 0.33 8.45
C ARG A 73 9.63 0.01 9.17
N ALA A 74 9.30 0.74 10.22
CA ALA A 74 8.09 0.51 11.03
C ALA A 74 6.80 0.40 10.19
N LEU A 75 6.64 1.25 9.17
CA LEU A 75 5.50 1.18 8.25
C LEU A 75 5.51 -0.11 7.40
N GLN A 76 6.67 -0.50 6.89
CA GLN A 76 6.82 -1.73 6.08
C GLN A 76 6.55 -2.98 6.93
N PHE A 77 7.00 -2.97 8.19
CA PHE A 77 6.69 -4.02 9.15
C PHE A 77 5.18 -4.11 9.38
N LYS A 78 4.52 -2.99 9.70
CA LYS A 78 3.07 -2.93 9.94
C LYS A 78 2.27 -3.47 8.75
N LEU A 79 2.60 -3.04 7.53
CA LEU A 79 1.91 -3.48 6.32
C LEU A 79 2.14 -4.96 6.03
N THR A 80 3.36 -5.45 6.23
CA THR A 80 3.70 -6.86 6.00
C THR A 80 3.03 -7.76 7.03
N LEU A 81 3.04 -7.35 8.30
CA LEU A 81 2.35 -8.06 9.37
C LEU A 81 0.85 -8.13 9.09
N ARG A 82 0.21 -7.02 8.70
CA ARG A 82 -1.20 -6.99 8.31
C ARG A 82 -1.48 -8.01 7.21
N LEU A 83 -0.63 -8.07 6.18
CA LEU A 83 -0.80 -9.03 5.08
C LEU A 83 -0.63 -10.50 5.52
N ILE A 84 0.30 -10.78 6.43
CA ILE A 84 0.48 -12.12 7.01
C ILE A 84 -0.76 -12.51 7.83
N MET A 85 -1.29 -11.61 8.65
CA MET A 85 -2.49 -11.91 9.43
C MET A 85 -3.69 -12.20 8.53
N LEU A 86 -3.90 -11.37 7.50
CA LEU A 86 -4.98 -11.59 6.53
C LEU A 86 -4.85 -12.93 5.79
N SER A 87 -3.63 -13.35 5.42
CA SER A 87 -3.43 -14.62 4.73
C SER A 87 -3.74 -15.86 5.57
N GLN A 88 -3.62 -15.76 6.90
CA GLN A 88 -3.99 -16.82 7.83
C GLN A 88 -5.50 -17.05 7.87
N PHE A 89 -6.30 -15.97 7.77
CA PHE A 89 -7.76 -16.07 7.69
C PHE A 89 -8.22 -16.72 6.36
N PHE A 90 -7.52 -16.48 5.24
CA PHE A 90 -7.86 -17.11 3.95
C PHE A 90 -7.51 -18.60 3.85
N ARG A 91 -6.68 -19.13 4.77
CA ARG A 91 -6.27 -20.53 4.78
C ARG A 91 -6.35 -21.11 6.19
N PRO A 92 -7.56 -21.35 6.73
CA PRO A 92 -7.69 -22.05 7.99
C PRO A 92 -6.99 -23.41 7.90
N SER A 93 -6.18 -23.72 8.91
CA SER A 93 -5.45 -24.98 8.99
C SER A 93 -6.45 -26.14 9.17
N ARG A 94 -6.80 -26.82 8.07
CA ARG A 94 -7.73 -27.98 8.08
C ARG A 94 -7.30 -29.14 9.00
N LYS A 95 -6.05 -29.16 9.47
CA LYS A 95 -5.47 -30.20 10.33
C LYS A 95 -4.94 -29.66 11.67
N GLY A 96 -5.17 -28.38 11.97
CA GLY A 96 -4.69 -27.77 13.21
C GLY A 96 -5.63 -28.05 14.38
N SER A 97 -5.07 -28.22 15.59
CA SER A 97 -5.84 -28.29 16.84
C SER A 97 -6.27 -26.91 17.36
N TYR A 98 -6.37 -25.90 16.47
CA TYR A 98 -6.86 -24.58 16.83
C TYR A 98 -8.38 -24.60 16.79
N GLN A 99 -9.02 -23.94 17.76
CA GLN A 99 -10.45 -23.68 17.71
C GLN A 99 -10.77 -22.90 16.43
N ILE A 100 -11.84 -23.27 15.74
CA ILE A 100 -12.28 -22.58 14.53
C ILE A 100 -12.67 -21.16 14.97
N ASP A 101 -11.97 -20.18 14.43
CA ASP A 101 -12.28 -18.77 14.65
C ASP A 101 -13.39 -18.38 13.68
N ASP A 102 -14.60 -18.19 14.19
CA ASP A 102 -15.81 -17.83 13.43
C ASP A 102 -15.80 -16.35 12.98
N SER A 103 -14.68 -15.63 13.12
CA SER A 103 -14.47 -14.25 12.67
C SER A 103 -14.40 -14.09 11.14
N TYR A 104 -15.14 -14.90 10.38
CA TYR A 104 -15.27 -14.83 8.92
C TYR A 104 -15.85 -13.47 8.46
N ASP A 105 -16.58 -12.78 9.33
CA ASP A 105 -17.13 -11.43 9.08
C ASP A 105 -16.03 -10.39 8.77
N LEU A 106 -14.82 -10.57 9.30
CA LEU A 106 -13.67 -9.69 9.00
C LEU A 106 -13.12 -9.89 7.59
N LEU A 107 -13.32 -11.08 7.00
CA LEU A 107 -12.98 -11.40 5.62
C LEU A 107 -14.03 -10.88 4.63
N GLU A 108 -15.30 -10.80 5.03
CA GLU A 108 -16.37 -10.26 4.18
C GLU A 108 -16.05 -8.82 3.72
N PHE A 109 -15.39 -8.03 4.58
CA PHE A 109 -14.93 -6.68 4.24
C PHE A 109 -13.86 -6.64 3.13
N LEU A 110 -13.06 -7.70 3.01
CA LEU A 110 -12.03 -7.86 1.97
C LEU A 110 -12.60 -8.49 0.71
N GLU A 111 -13.51 -9.44 0.83
CA GLU A 111 -14.21 -10.05 -0.31
C GLU A 111 -15.13 -9.05 -1.01
N VAL A 112 -15.78 -8.13 -0.28
CA VAL A 112 -16.51 -7.00 -0.88
C VAL A 112 -15.56 -6.09 -1.68
N LYS A 113 -14.32 -5.89 -1.22
CA LYS A 113 -13.28 -5.18 -1.98
C LYS A 113 -12.78 -5.99 -3.19
N LYS A 114 -12.70 -7.32 -3.06
CA LYS A 114 -12.17 -8.22 -4.08
C LYS A 114 -13.19 -8.53 -5.17
N ALA A 115 -14.46 -8.75 -4.85
CA ALA A 115 -15.54 -8.91 -5.83
C ALA A 115 -15.81 -7.62 -6.63
N ALA A 116 -15.57 -6.45 -6.02
CA ALA A 116 -15.54 -5.16 -6.74
C ALA A 116 -14.33 -5.04 -7.69
N SER A 117 -13.22 -5.71 -7.39
CA SER A 117 -12.00 -5.74 -8.18
C SER A 117 -11.95 -6.88 -9.22
N GLU A 118 -12.59 -8.02 -8.95
CA GLU A 118 -12.55 -9.23 -9.79
C GLU A 118 -13.53 -9.10 -10.97
N LYS A 119 -14.63 -8.33 -10.83
CA LYS A 119 -15.45 -7.92 -11.99
C LYS A 119 -14.73 -6.97 -12.96
N SER A 120 -13.52 -6.51 -12.64
CA SER A 120 -12.73 -5.60 -13.47
C SER A 120 -11.35 -6.16 -13.88
N LEU A 121 -11.09 -7.45 -13.67
CA LEU A 121 -9.75 -8.06 -13.83
C LEU A 121 -9.69 -9.30 -14.75
N GLU A 122 -10.48 -9.34 -15.81
CA GLU A 122 -10.17 -10.18 -16.98
C GLU A 122 -9.48 -9.35 -18.08
N ALA A 123 -8.34 -8.74 -17.76
CA ALA A 123 -7.26 -8.39 -18.71
C ALA A 123 -6.17 -7.55 -18.00
N GLY A 124 -4.93 -8.02 -18.04
CA GLY A 124 -3.76 -7.13 -18.12
C GLY A 124 -3.05 -6.72 -16.82
N GLU A 125 -1.79 -7.17 -16.73
CA GLU A 125 -0.63 -6.60 -16.02
C GLU A 125 -0.73 -6.21 -14.53
N LYS A 126 0.21 -6.75 -13.74
CA LYS A 126 0.53 -6.28 -12.38
C LYS A 126 1.07 -4.84 -12.45
N VAL A 127 0.18 -3.86 -12.38
CA VAL A 127 0.51 -2.45 -12.27
C VAL A 127 0.72 -2.08 -10.80
N LEU A 128 1.97 -2.17 -10.32
CA LEU A 128 2.42 -1.62 -9.03
C LEU A 128 2.48 -0.09 -9.10
N PHE A 129 1.33 0.57 -9.00
CA PHE A 129 1.28 1.93 -8.46
C PHE A 129 1.23 1.80 -6.94
N GLU A 130 2.18 2.42 -6.26
CA GLU A 130 2.24 2.51 -4.80
C GLU A 130 0.97 3.22 -4.32
N ASP A 131 0.02 2.43 -3.81
CA ASP A 131 -1.33 2.83 -3.37
C ASP A 131 -1.32 3.81 -2.16
N SER A 132 -0.13 4.21 -1.72
CA SER A 132 0.14 4.92 -0.47
C SER A 132 -0.04 6.44 -0.54
N PHE A 133 -0.38 7.02 -1.70
CA PHE A 133 -0.42 8.49 -1.86
C PHE A 133 -1.80 9.12 -1.68
N LEU A 134 -2.84 8.33 -1.41
CA LEU A 134 -4.23 8.76 -1.44
C LEU A 134 -5.01 8.34 -0.17
N ASP A 135 -4.29 8.05 0.92
CA ASP A 135 -4.86 7.71 2.23
C ASP A 135 -5.10 8.95 3.12
N ASP A 136 -4.86 10.16 2.60
CA ASP A 136 -5.18 11.40 3.31
C ASP A 136 -6.50 11.95 2.81
N GLU A 137 -7.32 12.44 3.75
CA GLU A 137 -8.64 12.98 3.49
C GLU A 137 -8.61 13.92 2.29
N THR A 138 -9.46 13.64 1.29
CA THR A 138 -9.65 14.48 0.11
C THR A 138 -10.14 15.85 0.55
N THR A 139 -9.21 16.75 0.83
CA THR A 139 -9.46 18.18 0.89
C THR A 139 -9.81 18.63 -0.53
N PRO A 140 -10.95 19.31 -0.73
CA PRO A 140 -11.26 19.93 -2.00
C PRO A 140 -10.33 21.12 -2.16
N LEU A 141 -9.18 20.90 -2.77
CA LEU A 141 -8.34 22.00 -3.24
C LEU A 141 -8.89 22.44 -4.59
N ASP A 142 -9.54 23.60 -4.57
CA ASP A 142 -10.36 24.18 -5.65
C ASP A 142 -9.55 24.66 -6.87
N ASP A 143 -8.22 24.58 -6.82
CA ASP A 143 -7.36 24.97 -7.94
C ASP A 143 -7.07 23.76 -8.84
N VAL A 144 -7.92 23.59 -9.86
CA VAL A 144 -7.74 22.65 -10.98
C VAL A 144 -6.33 22.70 -11.56
N GLU A 145 -5.71 23.88 -11.58
CA GLU A 145 -4.36 24.11 -12.09
C GLU A 145 -3.28 23.53 -11.16
N MET A 146 -3.46 23.62 -9.84
CA MET A 146 -2.54 23.10 -8.83
C MET A 146 -2.51 21.57 -8.81
N GLU A 147 -3.66 20.91 -8.98
CA GLU A 147 -3.72 19.46 -9.12
C GLU A 147 -2.95 19.01 -10.38
N SER A 148 -3.11 19.72 -11.50
CA SER A 148 -2.50 19.35 -12.78
C SER A 148 -0.96 19.37 -12.75
N MET A 149 -0.35 20.35 -12.06
CA MET A 149 1.11 20.47 -11.99
C MET A 149 1.73 19.41 -11.08
N TYR A 150 1.11 19.14 -9.93
CA TYR A 150 1.61 18.12 -9.01
C TYR A 150 1.45 16.71 -9.60
N LEU A 151 0.31 16.44 -10.23
CA LEU A 151 0.00 15.16 -10.85
C LEU A 151 0.93 14.88 -12.04
N SER A 152 1.22 15.90 -12.86
CA SER A 152 2.17 15.77 -13.98
C SER A 152 3.59 15.47 -13.51
N GLY A 153 4.08 16.12 -12.45
CA GLY A 153 5.38 15.79 -11.85
C GLY A 153 5.46 14.35 -11.33
N TYR A 154 4.38 13.86 -10.70
CA TYR A 154 4.27 12.47 -10.27
C TYR A 154 4.30 11.49 -11.44
N ILE A 155 3.51 11.72 -12.49
CA ILE A 155 3.47 10.86 -13.68
C ILE A 155 4.83 10.81 -14.37
N THR A 156 5.49 11.95 -14.54
CA THR A 156 6.85 12.01 -15.12
C THR A 156 7.85 11.18 -14.32
N ARG A 157 7.80 11.27 -12.99
CA ARG A 157 8.65 10.45 -12.10
C ARG A 157 8.31 8.96 -12.22
N SER A 158 7.04 8.61 -12.28
CA SER A 158 6.57 7.23 -12.37
C SER A 158 7.01 6.58 -13.69
N VAL A 159 6.79 7.26 -14.82
CA VAL A 159 7.22 6.81 -16.15
C VAL A 159 8.74 6.68 -16.23
N SER A 160 9.49 7.67 -15.72
CA SER A 160 10.95 7.64 -15.69
C SER A 160 11.54 6.48 -14.88
N LYS A 161 10.85 6.05 -13.83
CA LYS A 161 11.27 4.90 -12.99
C LYS A 161 10.86 3.57 -13.60
N ARG A 162 9.71 3.53 -14.27
CA ARG A 162 9.07 2.29 -14.72
C ARG A 162 9.59 1.82 -16.07
N TYR A 163 9.91 2.75 -16.97
CA TYR A 163 10.34 2.44 -18.33
C TYR A 163 11.82 2.79 -18.52
N THR A 164 12.53 1.94 -19.27
CA THR A 164 13.91 2.18 -19.66
C THR A 164 13.94 3.21 -20.79
N LEU A 165 14.06 4.48 -20.44
CA LEU A 165 14.15 5.59 -21.38
C LEU A 165 15.61 5.91 -21.75
N CYS A 166 15.86 6.31 -23.00
CA CYS A 166 17.16 6.86 -23.42
C CYS A 166 17.44 8.23 -22.78
N ASN A 167 18.69 8.69 -22.88
CA ASN A 167 19.11 9.97 -22.31
C ASN A 167 18.34 11.16 -22.90
N ALA A 168 18.04 11.13 -24.22
CA ALA A 168 17.23 12.16 -24.88
C ALA A 168 15.80 12.21 -24.32
N GLY A 169 15.14 11.06 -24.14
CA GLY A 169 13.80 10.99 -23.55
C GLY A 169 13.77 11.45 -22.08
N LYS A 170 14.80 11.12 -21.29
CA LYS A 170 14.93 11.59 -19.90
C LYS A 170 15.20 13.09 -19.81
N ALA A 171 15.98 13.65 -20.73
CA ALA A 171 16.22 15.08 -20.83
C ALA A 171 14.93 15.81 -21.20
N TYR A 172 14.21 15.34 -22.23
CA TYR A 172 12.96 15.92 -22.71
C TYR A 172 11.86 16.00 -21.64
N LEU A 173 11.80 15.03 -20.72
CA LEU A 173 10.85 15.04 -19.61
C LEU A 173 11.05 16.20 -18.63
N LYS A 174 12.21 16.85 -18.65
CA LYS A 174 12.60 17.95 -17.76
C LYS A 174 13.07 19.20 -18.51
N ASP A 175 12.96 19.17 -19.83
CA ASP A 175 13.39 20.25 -20.71
C ASP A 175 12.43 21.45 -20.55
N GLU A 176 12.97 22.66 -20.44
CA GLU A 176 12.20 23.89 -20.17
C GLU A 176 11.05 23.68 -19.15
N PRO A 177 11.37 23.45 -17.87
CA PRO A 177 10.36 23.19 -16.85
C PRO A 177 9.47 24.43 -16.66
N ILE A 178 8.17 24.21 -16.53
CA ILE A 178 7.22 25.30 -16.26
C ILE A 178 7.56 25.96 -14.92
N GLU A 179 7.72 27.28 -14.95
CA GLU A 179 7.95 28.12 -13.76
C GLU A 179 6.64 28.59 -13.09
N GLU A 180 5.51 28.45 -13.76
CA GLU A 180 4.18 28.68 -13.19
C GLU A 180 3.99 27.82 -11.92
N HIS A 181 3.44 28.39 -10.84
CA HIS A 181 3.21 27.71 -9.56
C HIS A 181 4.44 27.09 -8.87
N LYS A 182 5.66 27.53 -9.22
CA LYS A 182 6.91 27.12 -8.56
C LYS A 182 6.89 27.28 -7.04
N GLU A 183 6.26 28.34 -6.55
CA GLU A 183 6.12 28.64 -5.13
C GLU A 183 5.36 27.53 -4.39
N LEU A 184 4.30 26.97 -5.00
CA LEU A 184 3.51 25.88 -4.40
C LEU A 184 4.30 24.57 -4.33
N LEU A 185 5.12 24.27 -5.35
CA LEU A 185 6.04 23.13 -5.30
C LEU A 185 7.11 23.31 -4.22
N GLN A 186 7.52 24.54 -3.92
CA GLN A 186 8.42 24.84 -2.81
C GLN A 186 7.71 24.68 -1.46
N CYS A 187 6.45 25.11 -1.33
CA CYS A 187 5.65 24.89 -0.12
C CYS A 187 5.44 23.40 0.20
N LYS A 188 5.30 22.54 -0.82
CA LYS A 188 5.20 21.08 -0.64
C LYS A 188 6.54 20.37 -0.44
N SER A 189 7.67 21.08 -0.51
CA SER A 189 8.98 20.51 -0.22
C SER A 189 9.22 20.52 1.28
N TYR A 190 9.09 19.37 1.93
CA TYR A 190 9.45 19.18 3.35
C TYR A 190 10.96 19.19 3.63
N ARG A 191 11.78 19.67 2.68
CA ARG A 191 13.23 19.85 2.84
C ARG A 191 13.55 21.31 3.14
N ALA A 192 14.63 21.53 3.88
CA ALA A 192 15.18 22.88 4.09
C ALA A 192 15.40 23.58 2.73
N GLN A 193 15.12 24.88 2.67
CA GLN A 193 15.26 25.69 1.44
C GLN A 193 16.68 25.67 0.85
N SER A 194 17.68 25.30 1.65
CA SER A 194 19.08 25.10 1.23
C SER A 194 19.32 23.82 0.43
N GLN A 195 18.35 22.89 0.37
CA GLN A 195 18.47 21.63 -0.36
C GLN A 195 17.61 21.63 -1.64
N PRO A 196 18.07 20.94 -2.70
CA PRO A 196 17.29 20.84 -3.94
C PRO A 196 15.96 20.12 -3.68
N ASN A 197 14.90 20.69 -4.25
CA ASN A 197 13.54 20.16 -4.15
C ASN A 197 13.49 18.75 -4.77
N PRO A 198 13.06 17.71 -4.04
CA PRO A 198 13.03 16.34 -4.55
C PRO A 198 11.85 16.09 -5.51
N LEU A 199 10.91 17.03 -5.63
CA LEU A 199 9.77 16.94 -6.54
C LEU A 199 10.24 17.16 -7.99
N VAL A 200 9.71 16.33 -8.89
CA VAL A 200 10.03 16.41 -10.32
C VAL A 200 9.23 17.54 -10.95
N ARG A 201 9.92 18.44 -11.62
CA ARG A 201 9.31 19.44 -12.50
C ARG A 201 9.27 18.90 -13.93
N PRO A 202 8.09 18.62 -14.48
CA PRO A 202 7.94 18.16 -15.85
C PRO A 202 8.19 19.31 -16.85
N SER A 203 8.54 18.95 -18.08
CA SER A 203 8.62 19.90 -19.20
C SER A 203 7.25 20.46 -19.59
N ALA A 204 7.25 21.65 -20.21
CA ALA A 204 6.02 22.29 -20.66
C ALA A 204 5.19 21.41 -21.61
N HIS A 205 5.86 20.67 -22.49
CA HIS A 205 5.21 19.74 -23.41
C HIS A 205 4.53 18.56 -22.69
N VAL A 206 5.13 18.04 -21.62
CA VAL A 206 4.51 16.98 -20.83
C VAL A 206 3.27 17.51 -20.12
N VAL A 207 3.33 18.70 -19.55
CA VAL A 207 2.15 19.31 -18.90
C VAL A 207 1.05 19.58 -19.90
N SER A 208 1.37 20.10 -21.09
CA SER A 208 0.40 20.32 -22.17
C SER A 208 -0.31 19.01 -22.56
N LEU A 209 0.44 17.92 -22.77
CA LEU A 209 -0.12 16.60 -23.08
C LEU A 209 -1.07 16.12 -21.96
N LEU A 210 -0.67 16.27 -20.70
CA LEU A 210 -1.46 15.81 -19.56
C LEU A 210 -2.69 16.69 -19.28
N LYS A 211 -2.61 18.01 -19.51
CA LYS A 211 -3.77 18.91 -19.48
C LYS A 211 -4.79 18.53 -20.57
N HIS A 212 -4.31 18.20 -21.77
CA HIS A 212 -5.18 17.71 -22.84
C HIS A 212 -5.83 16.37 -22.49
N ALA A 213 -5.05 15.43 -21.94
CA ALA A 213 -5.56 14.16 -21.43
C ALA A 213 -6.62 14.37 -20.33
N ASP A 214 -6.45 15.38 -19.48
CA ASP A 214 -7.44 15.74 -18.46
C ASP A 214 -8.74 16.25 -19.05
N SER A 215 -8.65 17.11 -20.07
CA SER A 215 -9.83 17.63 -20.79
C SER A 215 -10.64 16.49 -21.43
N VAL A 216 -9.96 15.58 -22.14
CA VAL A 216 -10.59 14.38 -22.73
C VAL A 216 -11.23 13.50 -21.65
N PHE A 217 -10.54 13.31 -20.52
CA PHE A 217 -11.08 12.52 -19.40
C PHE A 217 -12.33 13.15 -18.79
N ARG A 218 -12.33 14.47 -18.54
CA ARG A 218 -13.50 15.21 -17.99
C ARG A 218 -14.70 15.16 -18.92
N ASN A 219 -14.48 15.27 -20.22
CA ASN A 219 -15.56 15.14 -21.22
C ASN A 219 -16.20 13.74 -21.22
N CYS A 220 -15.48 12.72 -20.76
CA CYS A 220 -15.97 11.35 -20.63
C CYS A 220 -16.29 10.97 -19.17
N GLU A 221 -16.27 11.92 -18.22
CA GLU A 221 -16.38 11.61 -16.78
C GLU A 221 -17.75 11.04 -16.41
N HIS A 222 -18.82 11.52 -17.06
CA HIS A 222 -20.18 11.02 -16.87
C HIS A 222 -20.35 9.56 -17.34
N ASP A 223 -19.58 9.15 -18.36
CA ASP A 223 -19.62 7.82 -18.96
C ASP A 223 -18.42 6.94 -18.55
N ILE A 224 -17.71 7.31 -17.48
CA ILE A 224 -16.43 6.69 -17.13
C ILE A 224 -16.49 5.18 -16.85
N LEU A 225 -17.69 4.66 -16.53
CA LEU A 225 -17.93 3.23 -16.32
C LEU A 225 -18.07 2.44 -17.62
N SER A 226 -18.39 3.09 -18.74
CA SER A 226 -18.57 2.46 -20.06
C SER A 226 -17.34 2.60 -20.95
N VAL A 227 -16.44 3.55 -20.66
CA VAL A 227 -15.26 3.83 -21.49
C VAL A 227 -14.02 3.08 -20.98
N SER A 228 -13.36 2.36 -21.89
CA SER A 228 -12.11 1.64 -21.59
C SER A 228 -10.89 2.55 -21.63
N LEU A 229 -9.87 2.28 -20.80
CA LEU A 229 -8.60 3.00 -20.80
C LEU A 229 -7.90 3.03 -22.18
N PRO A 230 -7.85 1.93 -22.96
CA PRO A 230 -7.26 1.97 -24.29
C PRO A 230 -8.00 2.93 -25.23
N ALA A 231 -9.33 3.01 -25.13
CA ALA A 231 -10.13 3.95 -25.92
C ALA A 231 -9.85 5.41 -25.53
N LEU A 232 -9.78 5.73 -24.24
CA LEU A 232 -9.39 7.08 -23.77
C LEU A 232 -7.97 7.44 -24.20
N THR A 233 -7.04 6.50 -24.09
CA THR A 233 -5.65 6.72 -24.48
C THR A 233 -5.56 7.01 -25.98
N LYS A 234 -6.27 6.23 -26.80
CA LYS A 234 -6.33 6.45 -28.24
C LYS A 234 -6.97 7.79 -28.58
N ALA A 235 -8.15 8.08 -28.03
CA ALA A 235 -8.84 9.36 -28.25
C ALA A 235 -7.98 10.57 -27.87
N THR A 236 -7.24 10.47 -26.76
CA THR A 236 -6.31 11.52 -26.33
C THR A 236 -5.16 11.70 -27.31
N LEU A 237 -4.55 10.61 -27.78
CA LEU A 237 -3.42 10.68 -28.70
C LEU A 237 -3.84 11.12 -30.11
N ASP A 238 -5.03 10.73 -30.57
CA ASP A 238 -5.57 11.10 -31.88
C ASP A 238 -6.00 12.57 -31.93
N SER A 239 -6.44 13.13 -30.80
CA SER A 239 -6.90 14.54 -30.70
C SER A 239 -5.80 15.53 -30.28
N TYR A 240 -4.65 15.06 -29.82
CA TYR A 240 -3.56 15.92 -29.37
C TYR A 240 -2.60 16.26 -30.51
N HIS A 241 -2.46 17.54 -30.84
CA HIS A 241 -1.42 17.98 -31.77
C HIS A 241 -0.05 17.85 -31.10
N VAL A 242 0.72 16.85 -31.52
CA VAL A 242 2.05 16.63 -30.98
C VAL A 242 3.03 17.70 -31.51
N PRO A 243 3.82 18.35 -30.65
CA PRO A 243 4.99 19.12 -31.09
C PRO A 243 5.97 18.25 -31.90
N ASN A 244 6.58 18.82 -32.94
CA ASN A 244 7.54 18.11 -33.81
C ASN A 244 8.75 17.56 -33.02
N ASP A 245 9.11 18.22 -31.92
CA ASP A 245 10.26 17.87 -31.10
C ASP A 245 9.96 16.79 -30.05
N PHE A 246 8.72 16.28 -30.00
CA PHE A 246 8.35 15.26 -29.01
C PHE A 246 9.00 13.90 -29.35
N PRO A 247 9.81 13.31 -28.46
CA PRO A 247 10.52 12.06 -28.74
C PRO A 247 9.58 10.94 -29.16
N GLN A 248 9.84 10.35 -30.33
CA GLN A 248 9.13 9.16 -30.82
C GLN A 248 9.70 7.86 -30.23
N CYS A 249 10.78 7.95 -29.45
CA CYS A 249 11.43 6.78 -28.87
C CYS A 249 10.66 6.23 -27.66
N HIS A 250 10.70 4.90 -27.46
CA HIS A 250 10.22 4.20 -26.27
C HIS A 250 8.75 4.46 -25.91
N ASP A 251 7.88 4.72 -26.88
CA ASP A 251 6.44 4.96 -26.68
C ASP A 251 6.11 5.98 -25.57
N LEU A 252 6.98 6.97 -25.39
CA LEU A 252 6.92 7.89 -24.25
C LEU A 252 5.56 8.58 -24.10
N LYS A 253 4.97 9.02 -25.21
CA LYS A 253 3.62 9.63 -25.25
C LYS A 253 2.56 8.69 -24.69
N LYS A 254 2.52 7.46 -25.20
CA LYS A 254 1.56 6.44 -24.78
C LYS A 254 1.74 6.08 -23.31
N HIS A 255 2.98 5.98 -22.83
CA HIS A 255 3.27 5.68 -21.43
C HIS A 255 2.83 6.81 -20.49
N LEU A 256 3.07 8.08 -20.85
CA LEU A 256 2.64 9.24 -20.08
C LEU A 256 1.11 9.33 -20.03
N THR A 257 0.45 9.27 -21.19
CA THR A 257 -1.01 9.37 -21.32
C THR A 257 -1.72 8.23 -20.58
N SER A 258 -1.29 6.98 -20.78
CA SER A 258 -1.90 5.83 -20.10
C SER A 258 -1.70 5.87 -18.59
N ALA A 259 -0.51 6.25 -18.11
CA ALA A 259 -0.26 6.37 -16.68
C ALA A 259 -1.11 7.47 -16.02
N PHE A 260 -1.29 8.60 -16.70
CA PHE A 260 -2.11 9.70 -16.21
C PHE A 260 -3.60 9.35 -16.19
N LEU A 261 -4.14 8.83 -17.29
CA LEU A 261 -5.55 8.44 -17.38
C LEU A 261 -5.90 7.34 -16.37
N MET A 262 -4.99 6.39 -16.11
CA MET A 262 -5.17 5.39 -15.06
C MET A 262 -5.25 5.99 -13.67
N LEU A 263 -4.41 6.99 -13.38
CA LEU A 263 -4.43 7.68 -12.10
C LEU A 263 -5.73 8.48 -11.94
N ARG A 264 -6.15 9.21 -12.97
CA ARG A 264 -7.43 9.93 -12.99
C ARG A 264 -8.64 9.02 -12.83
N LEU A 265 -8.66 7.90 -13.55
CA LEU A 265 -9.72 6.88 -13.42
C LEU A 265 -9.82 6.38 -11.98
N ARG A 266 -8.70 6.10 -11.32
CA ARG A 266 -8.70 5.67 -9.91
C ARG A 266 -9.24 6.74 -8.98
N ILE A 267 -8.89 8.01 -9.19
CA ILE A 267 -9.40 9.13 -8.40
C ILE A 267 -10.92 9.23 -8.55
N ALA A 268 -11.43 9.23 -9.79
CA ALA A 268 -12.86 9.31 -10.08
C ALA A 268 -13.65 8.12 -9.48
N LEU A 269 -13.17 6.89 -9.68
CA LEU A 269 -13.81 5.70 -9.11
C LEU A 269 -13.84 5.71 -7.57
N ARG A 270 -12.82 6.29 -6.92
CA ARG A 270 -12.82 6.48 -5.45
C ARG A 270 -13.85 7.52 -5.02
N LYS A 271 -13.97 8.65 -5.72
CA LYS A 271 -15.00 9.67 -5.44
C LYS A 271 -16.40 9.06 -5.55
N LEU A 272 -16.69 8.35 -6.64
CA LEU A 272 -17.96 7.63 -6.82
C LEU A 272 -18.22 6.61 -5.71
N SER A 273 -17.19 5.85 -5.31
CA SER A 273 -17.30 4.90 -4.21
C SER A 273 -17.56 5.57 -2.85
N ALA A 274 -16.99 6.75 -2.61
CA ALA A 274 -17.22 7.53 -1.39
C ALA A 274 -18.64 8.10 -1.35
N MET A 275 -19.11 8.67 -2.47
CA MET A 275 -20.48 9.17 -2.62
C MET A 275 -21.50 8.04 -2.42
N ALA A 276 -21.28 6.86 -3.01
CA ALA A 276 -22.13 5.70 -2.80
C ALA A 276 -22.18 5.23 -1.34
N LYS A 277 -21.06 5.33 -0.60
CA LYS A 277 -21.02 5.04 0.85
C LYS A 277 -21.77 6.09 1.68
N ALA A 278 -21.71 7.36 1.30
CA ALA A 278 -22.45 8.44 1.95
C ALA A 278 -23.96 8.35 1.66
N ALA A 279 -24.37 7.97 0.44
CA ALA A 279 -25.76 7.67 0.14
C ALA A 279 -26.26 6.42 0.90
N LYS A 280 -25.39 5.42 1.10
CA LYS A 280 -25.69 4.21 1.87
C LYS A 280 -25.99 4.47 3.35
N SER A 281 -25.39 5.49 3.99
CA SER A 281 -25.76 5.82 5.38
C SER A 281 -27.17 6.39 5.50
N LYS A 282 -27.76 6.87 4.38
CA LYS A 282 -29.16 7.32 4.28
C LYS A 282 -30.14 6.21 3.86
N CYS A 283 -29.66 5.11 3.29
CA CYS A 283 -30.50 4.03 2.75
C CYS A 283 -30.09 2.67 3.29
N GLY A 284 -30.99 1.96 4.00
CA GLY A 284 -30.73 0.68 4.64
C GLY A 284 -30.36 -0.51 3.73
N SER A 285 -30.36 -0.35 2.40
CA SER A 285 -30.08 -1.42 1.43
C SER A 285 -29.02 -1.02 0.39
N LYS A 286 -28.05 -1.91 0.14
CA LYS A 286 -26.94 -1.72 -0.84
C LYS A 286 -27.45 -1.46 -2.26
N SER A 287 -28.52 -2.12 -2.68
CA SER A 287 -29.08 -1.96 -4.03
C SER A 287 -29.87 -0.66 -4.22
N VAL A 288 -30.35 -0.08 -3.12
CA VAL A 288 -31.09 1.19 -3.10
C VAL A 288 -30.12 2.36 -3.07
N GLY A 289 -29.08 2.29 -2.22
CA GLY A 289 -28.04 3.33 -2.14
C GLY A 289 -27.25 3.50 -3.45
N LEU A 290 -26.96 2.40 -4.15
CA LEU A 290 -26.28 2.46 -5.46
C LEU A 290 -27.17 3.13 -6.53
N ARG A 291 -28.46 2.79 -6.55
CA ARG A 291 -29.43 3.40 -7.47
C ARG A 291 -29.67 4.88 -7.18
N ALA A 292 -29.74 5.26 -5.91
CA ALA A 292 -29.88 6.65 -5.48
C ALA A 292 -28.65 7.50 -5.88
N ALA A 293 -27.43 6.99 -5.65
CA ALA A 293 -26.21 7.71 -6.01
C ALA A 293 -26.01 7.86 -7.52
N VAL A 294 -26.48 6.91 -8.33
CA VAL A 294 -26.46 7.02 -9.80
C VAL A 294 -27.54 7.97 -10.31
N ALA A 295 -28.70 8.02 -9.65
CA ALA A 295 -29.79 8.95 -10.01
C ALA A 295 -29.47 10.42 -9.66
N GLU A 296 -28.65 10.69 -8.64
CA GLU A 296 -28.19 12.05 -8.28
C GLU A 296 -27.12 12.62 -9.22
N VAL A 297 -26.58 11.80 -10.13
CA VAL A 297 -25.53 12.19 -11.10
C VAL A 297 -26.11 12.53 -12.48
N HIS A 298 -27.43 12.38 -12.68
CA HIS A 298 -28.16 12.78 -13.88
C HIS A 298 -28.83 14.15 -13.74
#